data_AF-A0A2S2DQR9-F1
#
_entry.id   AF-A0A2S2DQR9-F1
#
_cell.length_a   1.000
_cell.length_b   1.000
_cell.length_c   1.000
_cell.angle_alpha   90.00
_cell.angle_beta   90.00
_cell.angle_gamma   90.00
#
_symmetry.space_group_name_H-M   'P 1'
#
loop_
_entity.id
_entity.type
_entity.pdbx_description
1 polymer ?
#
loop_
_entity_poly.entity_id
_entity_poly.type
_entity_poly.pdbx_seq_one_letter_code
_entity_poly.pdbx_strand_id
1 'polypeptide(L)'
;MMATLALAPQAAVAAPVVAAGSTYSLYLDRDNSNEAFYALATFDGISELGAWEFLPITVSESETELGNGRSLISIQLRADRDLFPVADETGVYGIGTFGDGLDLLRSVFLYDARVSFLDSNSKLLTDSGNLVDEVGQAAPWDGFFPTADLVFESAALGGQGILGINFDFFVSERPAAVPEPAGVLLIGLGMMAMLAARRRRQH
;
A
#
# COMPACT_ATOMS: atom_id res chain seq x y z
N MET A 1 -51.18 14.87 15.94
CA MET A 1 -50.29 14.15 15.00
C MET A 1 -48.88 14.67 15.26
N MET A 2 -48.04 13.90 15.96
CA MET A 2 -46.64 14.29 16.24
C MET A 2 -45.76 13.73 15.13
N ALA A 3 -45.00 14.62 14.48
CA ALA A 3 -44.00 14.24 13.51
C ALA A 3 -42.69 13.90 14.24
N THR A 4 -42.30 12.63 14.20
CA THR A 4 -40.98 12.18 14.62
C THR A 4 -39.96 12.61 13.57
N LEU A 5 -39.09 13.57 13.90
CA LEU A 5 -37.88 13.83 13.12
C LEU A 5 -36.94 12.63 13.30
N ALA A 6 -36.76 11.84 12.24
CA ALA A 6 -35.71 10.83 12.19
C ALA A 6 -34.36 11.55 12.01
N LEU A 7 -33.50 11.50 13.03
CA LEU A 7 -32.09 11.80 12.83
C LEU A 7 -31.50 10.70 11.95
N ALA A 8 -31.15 11.03 10.71
CA ALA A 8 -30.33 10.16 9.89
C ALA A 8 -28.96 10.00 10.56
N PRO A 9 -28.46 8.78 10.79
CA PRO A 9 -27.10 8.58 11.27
C PRO A 9 -26.15 9.11 10.20
N GLN A 10 -25.42 10.18 10.54
CA GLN A 10 -24.32 10.66 9.73
C GLN A 10 -23.21 9.62 9.84
N ALA A 11 -22.86 8.97 8.73
CA ALA A 11 -21.73 8.05 8.70
C ALA A 11 -20.50 8.81 9.21
N ALA A 12 -19.89 8.32 10.28
CA ALA A 12 -18.63 8.85 10.75
C ALA A 12 -17.59 8.57 9.66
N VAL A 13 -17.06 9.62 9.05
CA VAL A 13 -15.88 9.52 8.18
C VAL A 13 -14.69 9.38 9.11
N ALA A 14 -13.89 8.31 8.97
CA ALA A 14 -12.66 8.19 9.74
C ALA A 14 -11.78 9.42 9.52
N ALA A 15 -11.13 9.84 10.60
CA ALA A 15 -10.19 10.93 10.51
C ALA A 15 -9.00 10.49 9.62
N PRO A 16 -8.46 11.38 8.78
CA PRO A 16 -7.40 11.06 7.82
C PRO A 16 -6.11 10.58 8.49
N VAL A 17 -5.44 9.60 7.92
CA VAL A 17 -4.16 9.08 8.40
C VAL A 17 -3.02 10.00 7.97
N VAL A 18 -3.02 10.47 6.72
CA VAL A 18 -1.99 11.37 6.19
C VAL A 18 -2.39 12.82 6.43
N ALA A 19 -1.43 13.67 6.79
CA ALA A 19 -1.66 15.10 6.93
C ALA A 19 -1.89 15.72 5.55
N ALA A 20 -3.06 16.34 5.36
CA ALA A 20 -3.33 17.09 4.14
C ALA A 20 -2.31 18.24 3.99
N GLY A 21 -1.72 18.38 2.80
CA GLY A 21 -0.64 19.31 2.53
C GLY A 21 0.76 18.78 2.88
N SER A 22 0.89 17.53 3.33
CA SER A 22 2.20 16.89 3.52
C SER A 22 2.94 16.81 2.20
N THR A 23 4.20 17.26 2.18
CA THR A 23 5.08 17.11 1.03
C THR A 23 5.83 15.80 1.15
N TYR A 24 5.84 15.01 0.08
CA TYR A 24 6.61 13.77 0.03
C TYR A 24 7.42 13.69 -1.26
N SER A 25 8.50 12.92 -1.21
CA SER A 25 9.39 12.69 -2.36
C SER A 25 9.04 11.40 -3.06
N LEU A 26 9.10 11.40 -4.38
CA LEU A 26 8.93 10.23 -5.23
C LEU A 26 10.22 10.02 -6.02
N TYR A 27 10.78 8.82 -5.90
CA TYR A 27 11.91 8.38 -6.70
C TYR A 27 11.45 7.32 -7.68
N LEU A 28 11.81 7.49 -8.95
CA LEU A 28 11.60 6.50 -10.00
C LEU A 28 12.81 6.54 -10.93
N ASP A 29 13.42 5.40 -11.18
CA ASP A 29 14.59 5.30 -12.05
C ASP A 29 14.48 4.07 -12.94
N ARG A 30 15.27 4.08 -14.01
CA ARG A 30 15.43 2.97 -14.93
C ARG A 30 16.89 2.62 -15.03
N ASP A 31 17.20 1.36 -14.79
CA ASP A 31 18.58 0.87 -14.68
C ASP A 31 19.40 1.05 -15.98
N ASN A 32 18.75 1.25 -17.14
CA ASN A 32 19.42 1.54 -18.42
C ASN A 32 19.27 3.00 -18.88
N SER A 33 18.79 3.91 -18.04
CA SER A 33 18.65 5.34 -18.34
C SER A 33 19.65 6.19 -17.52
N ASN A 34 20.06 7.33 -18.05
CA ASN A 34 21.06 8.18 -17.42
C ASN A 34 20.47 9.22 -16.43
N GLU A 35 19.15 9.24 -16.22
CA GLU A 35 18.51 10.25 -15.38
C GLU A 35 17.29 9.68 -14.65
N ALA A 36 17.37 9.63 -13.32
CA ALA A 36 16.24 9.28 -12.47
C ALA A 36 15.18 10.41 -12.47
N PHE A 37 13.92 10.02 -12.37
CA PHE A 37 12.85 10.93 -12.00
C PHE A 37 12.83 11.14 -10.51
N TYR A 38 12.94 12.41 -10.13
CA TYR A 38 12.74 12.85 -8.77
C TYR A 38 11.64 13.91 -8.76
N ALA A 39 10.59 13.66 -7.99
CA ALA A 39 9.49 14.60 -7.82
C ALA A 39 9.21 14.88 -6.34
N LEU A 40 8.78 16.10 -6.07
CA LEU A 40 8.14 16.48 -4.82
C LEU A 40 6.66 16.68 -5.12
N ALA A 41 5.80 16.03 -4.36
CA ALA A 41 4.35 16.12 -4.51
C ALA A 41 3.70 16.45 -3.16
N THR A 42 2.51 17.04 -3.21
CA THR A 42 1.74 17.41 -2.03
C THR A 42 0.55 16.47 -1.87
N PHE A 43 0.39 15.87 -0.70
CA PHE A 43 -0.79 15.04 -0.40
C PHE A 43 -2.01 15.93 -0.14
N ASP A 44 -2.70 16.36 -1.19
CA ASP A 44 -3.89 17.23 -1.09
C ASP A 44 -5.06 16.81 -2.01
N GLY A 45 -4.88 15.73 -2.78
CA GLY A 45 -5.87 15.20 -3.71
C GLY A 45 -5.97 15.97 -5.02
N ILE A 46 -5.05 16.90 -5.28
CA ILE A 46 -4.92 17.61 -6.54
C ILE A 46 -3.84 16.92 -7.37
N SER A 47 -4.17 16.56 -8.61
CA SER A 47 -3.17 15.95 -9.49
C SER A 47 -2.11 16.96 -9.90
N GLU A 48 -0.85 16.64 -9.62
CA GLU A 48 0.30 17.47 -9.98
C GLU A 48 0.97 16.93 -11.25
N LEU A 49 1.51 17.83 -12.08
CA LEU A 49 2.23 17.45 -13.29
C LEU A 49 3.74 17.57 -13.05
N GLY A 50 4.40 16.41 -13.01
CA GLY A 50 5.85 16.29 -13.10
C GLY A 50 6.31 16.07 -14.55
N ALA A 51 7.61 16.15 -14.76
CA ALA A 51 8.23 15.75 -16.01
C ALA A 51 9.45 14.88 -15.72
N TRP A 52 9.46 13.66 -16.26
CA TRP A 52 10.67 12.85 -16.34
C TRP A 52 11.32 13.10 -17.69
N GLU A 53 12.39 13.90 -17.71
CA GLU A 53 12.95 14.51 -18.92
C GLU A 53 11.89 15.34 -19.68
N PHE A 54 11.32 14.77 -20.76
CA PHE A 54 10.28 15.33 -21.61
C PHE A 54 8.98 14.50 -21.59
N LEU A 55 8.89 13.51 -20.70
CA LEU A 55 7.70 12.70 -20.49
C LEU A 55 6.84 13.35 -19.40
N PRO A 56 5.65 13.88 -19.73
CA PRO A 56 4.72 14.34 -18.72
C PRO A 56 4.28 13.17 -17.85
N ILE A 57 4.37 13.35 -16.54
CA ILE A 57 3.88 12.41 -15.56
C ILE A 57 2.89 13.15 -14.66
N THR A 58 1.70 12.61 -14.53
CA THR A 58 0.71 13.08 -13.56
C THR A 58 0.84 12.23 -12.31
N VAL A 59 0.96 12.88 -11.16
CA VAL A 59 0.90 12.25 -9.84
C VAL A 59 -0.44 12.58 -9.21
N SER A 60 -1.11 11.60 -8.60
CA SER A 60 -2.34 11.82 -7.86
C SER A 60 -2.44 10.91 -6.65
N GLU A 61 -3.04 11.43 -5.58
CA GLU A 61 -3.13 10.75 -4.30
C GLU A 61 -4.57 10.61 -3.83
N SER A 62 -4.79 9.58 -3.02
CA SER A 62 -6.05 9.42 -2.30
C SER A 62 -5.86 8.63 -1.02
N GLU A 63 -6.73 8.88 -0.04
CA GLU A 63 -6.90 8.02 1.12
C GLU A 63 -8.34 7.50 1.15
N THR A 64 -8.50 6.19 1.33
CA THR A 64 -9.81 5.53 1.44
C THR A 64 -9.91 4.78 2.76
N GLU A 65 -10.93 5.09 3.56
CA GLU A 65 -11.24 4.35 4.78
C GLU A 65 -11.74 2.93 4.43
N LEU A 66 -11.15 1.92 5.06
CA LEU A 66 -11.52 0.49 4.93
C LEU A 66 -12.29 -0.04 6.15
N GLY A 67 -12.55 0.83 7.13
CA GLY A 67 -13.24 0.54 8.39
C GLY A 67 -12.37 -0.17 9.43
N ASN A 68 -12.80 -0.09 10.69
CA ASN A 68 -12.10 -0.64 11.86
C ASN A 68 -10.68 -0.06 12.08
N GLY A 69 -10.50 1.24 11.81
CA GLY A 69 -9.20 1.90 11.94
C GLY A 69 -8.19 1.39 10.92
N ARG A 70 -8.65 1.10 9.69
CA ARG A 70 -7.82 0.73 8.55
C ARG A 70 -8.07 1.70 7.40
N SER A 71 -7.00 2.05 6.69
CA SER A 71 -7.04 2.91 5.51
C SER A 71 -6.18 2.32 4.40
N LEU A 72 -6.54 2.65 3.16
CA LEU A 72 -5.69 2.54 1.97
C LEU A 72 -5.21 3.95 1.63
N ILE A 73 -3.90 4.14 1.59
CA ILE A 73 -3.27 5.33 1.02
C ILE A 73 -2.75 4.92 -0.36
N SER A 74 -3.17 5.62 -1.41
CA SER A 74 -2.82 5.30 -2.79
C SER A 74 -2.17 6.51 -3.45
N ILE A 75 -0.99 6.30 -4.03
CA ILE A 75 -0.26 7.28 -4.85
C ILE A 75 -0.13 6.72 -6.25
N GLN A 76 -0.59 7.46 -7.25
CA GLN A 76 -0.71 6.99 -8.63
C GLN A 76 0.08 7.89 -9.56
N LEU A 77 0.90 7.28 -10.41
CA LEU A 77 1.61 7.94 -11.48
C LEU A 77 0.97 7.53 -12.80
N ARG A 78 0.78 8.49 -13.70
CA ARG A 78 0.29 8.24 -15.06
C ARG A 78 1.15 8.98 -16.07
N ALA A 79 1.46 8.32 -17.18
CA ALA A 79 2.24 8.89 -18.27
C ALA A 79 1.58 8.60 -19.63
N ASP A 80 1.91 9.42 -20.62
CA ASP A 80 1.39 9.27 -22.00
C ASP A 80 2.24 8.31 -22.86
N ARG A 81 3.37 7.84 -22.33
CA ARG A 81 4.28 6.89 -22.99
C ARG A 81 4.86 5.92 -21.98
N ASP A 82 5.36 4.79 -22.50
CA ASP A 82 5.95 3.73 -21.69
C ASP A 82 7.00 4.29 -20.74
N LEU A 83 6.79 4.06 -19.44
CA LEU A 83 7.66 4.46 -18.35
C LEU A 83 8.95 3.64 -18.32
N PHE A 84 8.98 2.47 -18.96
CA PHE A 84 10.17 1.61 -19.07
C PHE A 84 10.33 1.14 -20.53
N PRO A 85 10.76 2.01 -21.46
CA PRO A 85 10.68 1.73 -22.89
C PRO A 85 11.74 0.73 -23.41
N VAL A 86 12.81 0.47 -22.65
CA VAL A 86 13.88 -0.45 -23.04
C VAL A 86 13.51 -1.86 -22.60
N ALA A 87 13.55 -2.85 -23.49
CA ALA A 87 13.22 -4.23 -23.16
C ALA A 87 14.04 -4.78 -21.98
N ASP A 88 13.39 -5.54 -21.10
CA ASP A 88 13.99 -6.20 -19.92
C ASP A 88 14.65 -5.25 -18.89
N GLU A 89 14.39 -3.94 -18.98
CA GLU A 89 14.86 -2.95 -18.02
C GLU A 89 14.28 -3.17 -16.61
N THR A 90 15.13 -2.98 -15.59
CA THR A 90 14.73 -2.96 -14.17
C THR A 90 14.23 -1.56 -13.83
N GLY A 91 13.06 -1.49 -13.19
CA GLY A 91 12.58 -0.24 -12.60
C GLY A 91 12.92 -0.17 -11.13
N VAL A 92 13.35 1.01 -10.71
CA VAL A 92 13.75 1.32 -9.34
C VAL A 92 12.80 2.38 -8.81
N TYR A 93 12.28 2.23 -7.59
CA TYR A 93 11.24 3.14 -7.09
C TYR A 93 11.20 3.26 -5.57
N GLY A 94 10.65 4.38 -5.08
CA GLY A 94 10.43 4.62 -3.66
C GLY A 94 9.60 5.88 -3.37
N ILE A 95 9.06 5.94 -2.15
CA ILE A 95 8.39 7.11 -1.57
C ILE A 95 9.20 7.56 -0.34
N GLY A 96 9.51 8.85 -0.27
CA GLY A 96 10.38 9.44 0.74
C GLY A 96 11.86 9.16 0.56
N THR A 97 12.24 8.35 -0.44
CA THR A 97 13.64 8.10 -0.78
C THR A 97 14.32 9.39 -1.23
N PHE A 98 15.48 9.68 -0.63
CA PHE A 98 16.31 10.87 -0.85
C PHE A 98 15.62 12.22 -0.57
N GLY A 99 14.56 12.21 0.23
CA GLY A 99 13.83 13.41 0.63
C GLY A 99 12.90 13.15 1.81
N ASP A 100 11.67 13.63 1.69
CA ASP A 100 10.66 13.62 2.76
C ASP A 100 9.63 12.50 2.55
N GLY A 101 9.33 11.74 3.61
CA GLY A 101 8.24 10.77 3.64
C GLY A 101 6.87 11.43 3.89
N LEU A 102 5.81 10.63 3.91
CA LEU A 102 4.46 11.11 4.24
C LEU A 102 4.35 11.50 5.71
N ASP A 103 3.82 12.68 6.02
CA ASP A 103 3.52 13.07 7.39
C ASP A 103 2.25 12.38 7.88
N LEU A 104 2.40 11.52 8.89
CA LEU A 104 1.30 10.77 9.47
C LEU A 104 0.72 11.50 10.69
N LEU A 105 -0.60 11.71 10.71
CA LEU A 105 -1.31 12.38 11.81
C LEU A 105 -1.42 11.51 13.07
N ARG A 106 -1.13 10.22 12.95
CA ARG A 106 -1.22 9.23 14.02
C ARG A 106 -0.28 8.06 13.75
N SER A 107 0.02 7.31 14.80
CA SER A 107 0.76 6.05 14.69
C SER A 107 -0.09 4.99 14.00
N VAL A 108 0.43 4.43 12.91
CA VAL A 108 -0.20 3.34 12.15
C VAL A 108 0.81 2.22 11.86
N PHE A 109 0.30 1.03 11.60
CA PHE A 109 1.05 -0.15 11.23
C PHE A 109 0.78 -0.43 9.76
N LEU A 110 1.83 -0.44 8.94
CA LEU A 110 1.76 -0.91 7.57
C LEU A 110 1.63 -2.45 7.62
N TYR A 111 0.60 -3.00 7.00
CA TYR A 111 0.34 -4.46 7.00
C TYR A 111 0.29 -5.07 5.61
N ASP A 112 0.15 -4.25 4.57
CA ASP A 112 0.34 -4.64 3.17
C ASP A 112 0.83 -3.39 2.41
N ALA A 113 1.79 -3.55 1.51
CA ALA A 113 2.31 -2.49 0.66
C ALA A 113 2.64 -3.06 -0.71
N ARG A 114 2.04 -2.51 -1.77
CA ARG A 114 2.19 -3.06 -3.13
C ARG A 114 2.45 -1.96 -4.13
N VAL A 115 3.25 -2.31 -5.13
CA VAL A 115 3.45 -1.49 -6.32
C VAL A 115 2.91 -2.24 -7.53
N SER A 116 1.92 -1.64 -8.20
CA SER A 116 1.28 -2.22 -9.39
C SER A 116 1.67 -1.44 -10.64
N PHE A 117 1.97 -2.16 -11.72
CA PHE A 117 2.35 -1.60 -13.02
C PHE A 117 1.26 -1.86 -14.04
N LEU A 118 0.81 -0.81 -14.72
CA LEU A 118 -0.47 -0.78 -15.44
C LEU A 118 -0.28 -0.30 -16.89
N ASP A 119 -1.11 -0.80 -17.80
CA ASP A 119 -1.21 -0.28 -19.17
C ASP A 119 -2.10 0.99 -19.26
N SER A 120 -2.30 1.49 -20.49
CA SER A 120 -3.15 2.67 -20.77
C SER A 120 -4.61 2.54 -20.34
N ASN A 121 -5.11 1.31 -20.20
CA ASN A 121 -6.48 1.02 -19.80
C ASN A 121 -6.59 0.71 -18.31
N SER A 122 -5.55 1.01 -17.52
CA SER A 122 -5.44 0.63 -16.10
C SER A 122 -5.51 -0.89 -15.88
N LYS A 123 -5.13 -1.70 -16.88
CA LYS A 123 -5.01 -3.14 -16.70
C LYS A 123 -3.68 -3.45 -16.04
N LEU A 124 -3.70 -4.28 -14.99
CA LEU A 124 -2.50 -4.79 -14.35
C LEU A 124 -1.66 -5.60 -15.35
N LEU A 125 -0.41 -5.19 -15.52
CA LEU A 125 0.61 -5.92 -16.29
C LEU A 125 1.44 -6.81 -15.36
N THR A 126 1.91 -6.25 -14.26
CA THR A 126 2.66 -6.95 -13.20
C THR A 126 2.57 -6.18 -11.88
N ASP A 127 2.93 -6.80 -10.76
CA ASP A 127 3.01 -6.18 -9.43
C ASP A 127 4.21 -6.69 -8.64
N SER A 128 4.57 -5.96 -7.59
CA SER A 128 5.68 -6.28 -6.70
C SER A 128 5.38 -7.40 -5.69
N GLY A 129 4.13 -7.84 -5.56
CA GLY A 129 3.68 -8.54 -4.36
C GLY A 129 3.60 -7.60 -3.15
N ASN A 130 3.45 -8.18 -1.95
CA ASN A 130 3.45 -7.43 -0.69
C ASN A 130 4.88 -7.22 -0.21
N LEU A 131 5.30 -5.95 -0.13
CA LEU A 131 6.64 -5.50 0.24
C LEU A 131 6.76 -5.12 1.72
N VAL A 132 5.72 -5.32 2.55
CA VAL A 132 5.69 -4.83 3.94
C VAL A 132 6.87 -5.33 4.79
N ASP A 133 7.30 -6.58 4.58
CA ASP A 133 8.41 -7.19 5.32
C ASP A 133 9.79 -6.63 4.93
N GLU A 134 9.83 -5.85 3.85
CA GLU A 134 11.04 -5.25 3.28
C GLU A 134 11.13 -3.73 3.58
N VAL A 135 10.10 -3.17 4.22
CA VAL A 135 10.07 -1.78 4.68
C VAL A 135 10.83 -1.66 6.00
N GLY A 136 11.79 -0.73 6.07
CA GLY A 136 12.70 -0.64 7.21
C GLY A 136 12.03 -0.31 8.53
N GLN A 137 10.89 0.39 8.50
CA GLN A 137 10.09 0.69 9.68
C GLN A 137 8.58 0.59 9.37
N ALA A 138 8.00 -0.61 9.35
CA ALA A 138 6.56 -0.82 9.10
C ALA A 138 5.65 -0.66 10.35
N ALA A 139 6.22 -0.65 11.57
CA ALA A 139 5.45 -0.81 12.82
C ALA A 139 6.09 -0.06 14.03
N PRO A 140 5.71 1.19 14.30
CA PRO A 140 4.81 2.02 13.50
C PRO A 140 5.48 2.50 12.23
N TRP A 141 4.69 2.60 11.15
CA TRP A 141 5.15 3.17 9.89
C TRP A 141 5.47 4.65 10.04
N ASP A 142 6.56 5.07 9.41
CA ASP A 142 7.09 6.44 9.48
C ASP A 142 6.84 7.26 8.21
N GLY A 143 6.10 6.70 7.24
CA GLY A 143 5.76 7.36 5.99
C GLY A 143 6.82 7.21 4.88
N PHE A 144 7.92 6.50 5.13
CA PHE A 144 8.95 6.17 4.13
C PHE A 144 8.73 4.77 3.55
N PHE A 145 9.09 4.59 2.28
CA PHE A 145 8.95 3.31 1.60
C PHE A 145 10.02 3.14 0.50
N PRO A 146 11.03 2.27 0.68
CA PRO A 146 11.28 1.38 1.84
C PRO A 146 11.88 2.09 3.06
N THR A 147 12.79 3.05 2.84
CA THR A 147 13.42 3.93 3.84
C THR A 147 13.84 5.23 3.14
N ALA A 148 14.35 6.21 3.89
CA ALA A 148 14.84 7.47 3.33
C ALA A 148 16.05 7.34 2.39
N ASP A 149 16.80 6.24 2.46
CA ASP A 149 18.07 6.03 1.76
C ASP A 149 18.11 4.77 0.87
N LEU A 150 17.00 4.03 0.81
CA LEU A 150 16.88 2.81 0.03
C LEU A 150 15.74 2.91 -0.99
N VAL A 151 15.81 2.03 -1.98
CA VAL A 151 14.87 1.90 -3.08
C VAL A 151 14.46 0.44 -3.24
N PHE A 152 13.29 0.21 -3.83
CA PHE A 152 12.89 -1.10 -4.33
C PHE A 152 13.28 -1.24 -5.80
N GLU A 153 13.46 -2.49 -6.23
CA GLU A 153 13.76 -2.85 -7.61
C GLU A 153 12.76 -3.92 -8.08
N SER A 154 12.23 -3.74 -9.29
CA SER A 154 11.47 -4.78 -9.99
C SER A 154 12.13 -5.06 -11.33
N ALA A 155 12.59 -6.29 -11.51
CA ALA A 155 13.23 -6.74 -12.73
C ALA A 155 12.21 -6.89 -13.89
N ALA A 156 12.72 -6.77 -15.12
CA ALA A 156 12.00 -7.06 -16.35
C ALA A 156 10.69 -6.26 -16.56
N LEU A 157 10.64 -4.99 -16.10
CA LEU A 157 9.52 -4.08 -16.40
C LEU A 157 9.58 -3.53 -17.83
N GLY A 158 10.79 -3.52 -18.40
CA GLY A 158 11.10 -2.97 -19.70
C GLY A 158 10.30 -3.51 -20.89
N GLY A 159 9.79 -2.60 -21.73
CA GLY A 159 9.12 -2.89 -23.00
C GLY A 159 7.69 -3.42 -22.86
N GLN A 160 7.11 -3.38 -21.65
CA GLN A 160 5.78 -3.91 -21.38
C GLN A 160 4.64 -2.93 -21.69
N GLY A 161 4.94 -1.67 -22.01
CA GLY A 161 3.91 -0.64 -22.20
C GLY A 161 3.32 -0.15 -20.88
N ILE A 162 4.17 0.02 -19.86
CA ILE A 162 3.76 0.48 -18.53
C ILE A 162 3.50 1.98 -18.60
N LEU A 163 2.25 2.39 -18.44
CA LEU A 163 1.79 3.78 -18.53
C LEU A 163 1.26 4.27 -17.18
N GLY A 164 1.12 3.39 -16.20
CA GLY A 164 0.75 3.75 -14.85
C GLY A 164 1.48 2.93 -13.79
N ILE A 165 1.74 3.56 -12.66
CA ILE A 165 2.26 2.93 -11.44
C ILE A 165 1.32 3.30 -10.30
N ASN A 166 0.95 2.35 -9.45
CA ASN A 166 0.24 2.61 -8.20
C ASN A 166 1.09 2.12 -7.03
N PHE A 167 1.29 2.99 -6.04
CA PHE A 167 1.78 2.63 -4.71
C PHE A 167 0.58 2.58 -3.78
N ASP A 168 0.27 1.39 -3.28
CA ASP A 168 -0.88 1.14 -2.42
C ASP A 168 -0.40 0.69 -1.04
N PHE A 169 -0.63 1.53 -0.03
CA PHE A 169 -0.24 1.30 1.36
C PHE A 169 -1.47 1.01 2.21
N PHE A 170 -1.53 -0.19 2.76
CA PHE A 170 -2.60 -0.62 3.65
C PHE A 170 -2.14 -0.51 5.09
N VAL A 171 -2.77 0.41 5.83
CA VAL A 171 -2.35 0.80 7.17
C VAL A 171 -3.46 0.56 8.19
N SER A 172 -3.09 0.26 9.43
CA SER A 172 -4.03 0.12 10.55
C SER A 172 -3.57 0.87 11.79
N GLU A 173 -4.50 1.45 12.56
CA GLU A 173 -4.22 2.05 13.87
C GLU A 173 -3.90 1.01 14.96
N ARG A 174 -4.15 -0.27 14.68
CA ARG A 174 -3.85 -1.38 15.58
C ARG A 174 -2.85 -2.31 14.91
N PRO A 175 -1.94 -2.95 15.68
CA PRO A 175 -1.12 -4.00 15.13
C PRO A 175 -2.00 -5.06 14.48
N ALA A 176 -1.63 -5.54 13.29
CA ALA A 176 -2.31 -6.67 12.68
C ALA A 176 -2.25 -7.83 13.68
N ALA A 177 -3.39 -8.25 14.20
CA ALA A 177 -3.45 -9.40 15.09
C ALA A 177 -3.00 -10.61 14.27
N VAL A 178 -1.85 -11.17 14.61
CA VAL A 178 -1.44 -12.50 14.16
C VAL A 178 -2.65 -13.41 14.35
N PRO A 179 -3.15 -14.10 13.29
CA PRO A 179 -4.23 -15.05 13.46
C PRO A 179 -3.81 -16.04 14.53
N GLU A 180 -4.50 -16.05 15.68
CA GLU A 180 -4.18 -17.04 16.72
C GLU A 180 -4.25 -18.42 16.07
N PRO A 181 -3.22 -19.28 16.21
CA PRO A 181 -3.21 -20.59 15.61
C PRO A 181 -4.33 -21.42 16.22
N ALA A 182 -5.50 -21.43 15.57
CA ALA A 182 -6.66 -22.30 15.82
C ALA A 182 -6.73 -22.89 17.24
N GLY A 183 -6.66 -22.05 18.28
CA GLY A 183 -6.67 -22.49 19.69
C GLY A 183 -7.99 -23.13 20.12
N VAL A 184 -8.98 -23.13 19.23
CA VAL A 184 -10.35 -23.58 19.50
C VAL A 184 -10.59 -25.04 19.06
N LEU A 185 -9.67 -25.70 18.35
CA LEU A 185 -9.89 -27.10 17.90
C LEU A 185 -9.39 -28.18 18.88
N LEU A 186 -8.54 -27.84 19.85
CA LEU A 186 -7.96 -28.83 20.77
C LEU A 186 -8.84 -29.21 21.97
N ILE A 187 -9.89 -28.45 22.28
CA ILE A 187 -10.83 -28.83 23.35
C ILE A 187 -11.84 -29.88 22.83
N GLY A 188 -12.15 -29.90 21.53
CA GLY A 188 -13.10 -30.85 20.93
C GLY A 188 -12.56 -32.26 20.71
N LEU A 189 -11.27 -32.40 20.35
CA LEU A 189 -10.64 -33.71 20.11
C LEU A 189 -10.30 -34.47 21.40
N GLY A 190 -10.09 -33.78 22.52
CA GLY A 190 -9.83 -34.41 23.82
C GLY A 190 -11.01 -35.20 24.38
N MET A 191 -12.25 -34.76 24.14
CA MET A 191 -13.44 -35.44 24.68
C MET A 191 -13.84 -36.70 23.88
N MET A 192 -13.53 -36.78 22.59
CA MET A 192 -13.79 -37.98 21.78
C MET A 192 -12.82 -39.14 22.10
N ALA A 193 -11.57 -38.82 22.48
CA ALA A 193 -10.60 -39.84 22.88
C ALA A 193 -10.96 -40.51 24.23
N MET A 194 -11.53 -39.77 25.19
CA MET A 194 -11.96 -40.34 26.49
C MET A 194 -13.18 -41.26 26.37
N LEU A 195 -14.11 -40.99 25.45
CA LEU A 195 -15.27 -41.85 25.21
C LEU A 195 -14.90 -43.17 24.50
N ALA A 196 -13.90 -43.14 23.60
CA ALA A 196 -13.38 -44.34 22.95
C ALA A 196 -12.58 -45.23 23.94
N ALA A 197 -11.85 -44.65 24.90
CA ALA A 197 -11.09 -45.40 25.89
C ALA A 197 -11.97 -46.13 26.93
N ARG A 198 -13.16 -45.59 27.25
CA ARG A 198 -14.06 -46.21 28.23
C ARG A 198 -14.74 -47.50 27.71
N ARG A 199 -14.96 -47.62 26.39
CA ARG A 199 -15.54 -48.83 25.78
C ARG A 199 -14.60 -50.03 25.72
N ARG A 200 -13.27 -49.82 25.80
CA ARG A 200 -12.28 -50.91 25.72
C ARG A 200 -12.00 -51.65 27.04
N ARG A 201 -12.59 -51.23 28.17
CA ARG A 201 -12.40 -51.88 29.48
C ARG A 201 -13.57 -52.80 29.89
N GLN A 202 -14.54 -53.07 29.01
CA GLN A 202 -15.69 -53.94 29.32
C GLN A 202 -15.85 -55.12 28.36
N HIS A 203 -14.76 -55.62 27.78
CA HIS A 203 -14.71 -56.94 27.15
C HIS A 203 -13.58 -57.75 27.76
#